data_AF-A0A2X2BTN8-F1
#
_entry.id   AF-A0A2X2BTN8-F1
#
_cell.length_a   1.000
_cell.length_b   1.000
_cell.length_c   1.000
_cell.angle_alpha   90.00
_cell.angle_beta   90.00
_cell.angle_gamma   90.00
#
_symmetry.space_group_name_H-M   'P 1'
#
loop_
_entity.id
_entity.type
_entity.pdbx_description
1 polymer ?
#
loop_
_entity_poly.entity_id
_entity_poly.type
_entity_poly.pdbx_seq_one_letter_code
_entity_poly.pdbx_strand_id
1 'polypeptide(L)'
;MVSFFAPELSTSNRATLGGMINTDASGQGSMVYGKTSDHVLGVRAVLLGGELLETRAMGSALAETIAKEDSAVGRIYQTVLSRCKAQRQLILEKFPKLNRFLTGYDLRHVFSDDMKHFDLTRILTGSEGTLAFITEATLDITPIPKPAQFSECEV
;
A
#
# COMPACT_ATOMS: atom_id res chain seq x y z
N MET A 1 2.33 -17.35 -20.13
CA MET A 1 2.68 -17.53 -18.70
C MET A 1 1.48 -17.01 -17.91
N VAL A 2 0.92 -17.80 -17.00
CA VAL A 2 -0.25 -17.39 -16.23
C VAL A 2 0.27 -16.85 -14.88
N SER A 3 -0.19 -15.66 -14.49
CA SER A 3 0.20 -14.96 -13.26
C SER A 3 -1.04 -14.67 -12.43
N PHE A 4 -0.89 -14.48 -11.11
CA PHE A 4 -1.99 -14.21 -10.20
C PHE A 4 -1.67 -13.08 -9.22
N PHE A 5 -2.73 -12.43 -8.73
CA PHE A 5 -2.66 -11.47 -7.63
C PHE A 5 -2.77 -12.22 -6.32
N ALA A 6 -1.70 -12.21 -5.52
CA ALA A 6 -1.54 -13.15 -4.42
C ALA A 6 -2.45 -12.97 -3.19
N PRO A 7 -2.99 -11.76 -2.89
CA PRO A 7 -3.97 -11.59 -1.82
C PRO A 7 -5.29 -12.34 -2.11
N GLU A 8 -5.35 -13.61 -1.72
CA GLU A 8 -6.52 -14.47 -1.88
C GLU A 8 -7.45 -14.39 -0.66
N LEU A 9 -8.62 -13.78 -0.84
CA LEU A 9 -9.61 -13.60 0.23
C LEU A 9 -10.75 -14.62 0.12
N SER A 10 -11.32 -15.02 1.26
CA SER A 10 -12.53 -15.87 1.30
C SER A 10 -13.76 -15.22 0.65
N THR A 11 -13.75 -13.89 0.50
CA THR A 11 -14.79 -13.10 -0.16
C THR A 11 -14.38 -12.65 -1.58
N SER A 12 -13.37 -13.28 -2.19
CA SER A 12 -12.84 -12.92 -3.51
C SER A 12 -13.92 -12.80 -4.60
N ASN A 13 -15.03 -13.54 -4.48
CA ASN A 13 -16.16 -13.46 -5.41
C ASN A 13 -16.98 -12.15 -5.35
N ARG A 14 -16.75 -11.30 -4.35
CA ARG A 14 -17.48 -10.04 -4.11
C ARG A 14 -16.57 -8.87 -3.74
N ALA A 15 -15.36 -9.13 -3.26
CA ALA A 15 -14.39 -8.10 -2.90
C ALA A 15 -13.91 -7.36 -4.15
N THR A 16 -13.80 -6.04 -4.05
CA THR A 16 -13.21 -5.19 -5.10
C THR A 16 -11.77 -4.86 -4.76
N LEU A 17 -10.93 -4.63 -5.76
CA LEU A 17 -9.54 -4.20 -5.54
C LEU A 17 -9.46 -2.91 -4.71
N GLY A 18 -10.33 -1.94 -4.99
CA GLY A 18 -10.39 -0.70 -4.19
C GLY A 18 -10.74 -0.96 -2.72
N GLY A 19 -11.69 -1.88 -2.45
CA GLY A 19 -12.01 -2.30 -1.09
C GLY A 19 -10.82 -2.98 -0.40
N MET A 20 -10.17 -3.91 -1.09
CA MET A 20 -9.00 -4.62 -0.59
C MET A 20 -7.85 -3.66 -0.25
N ILE A 21 -7.59 -2.66 -1.10
CA ILE A 21 -6.57 -1.64 -0.87
C ILE A 21 -6.95 -0.77 0.34
N ASN A 22 -8.19 -0.30 0.41
CA ASN A 22 -8.66 0.54 1.52
C ASN A 22 -8.62 -0.16 2.87
N THR A 23 -8.77 -1.49 2.92
CA THR A 23 -8.70 -2.26 4.16
C THR A 23 -7.35 -2.97 4.37
N ASP A 24 -6.37 -2.72 3.49
CA ASP A 24 -5.08 -3.45 3.43
C ASP A 24 -5.23 -4.98 3.61
N ALA A 25 -6.13 -5.56 2.80
CA ALA A 25 -6.63 -6.91 3.02
C ALA A 25 -5.52 -7.98 2.98
N SER A 26 -5.66 -9.00 3.83
CA SER A 26 -4.74 -10.13 3.95
C SER A 26 -5.50 -11.47 3.87
N GLY A 27 -5.03 -12.38 3.02
CA GLY A 27 -5.59 -13.73 2.83
C GLY A 27 -4.87 -14.84 3.60
N GLN A 28 -5.31 -16.10 3.45
CA GLN A 28 -4.64 -17.26 4.06
C GLN A 28 -3.18 -17.41 3.57
N GLY A 29 -2.89 -17.03 2.33
CA GLY A 29 -1.54 -17.04 1.75
C GLY A 29 -0.64 -15.87 2.18
N SER A 30 -1.10 -14.93 3.01
CA SER A 30 -0.36 -13.69 3.28
C SER A 30 0.95 -13.90 4.05
N MET A 31 1.10 -15.04 4.74
CA MET A 31 2.38 -15.41 5.38
C MET A 31 3.48 -15.71 4.36
N VAL A 32 3.11 -16.18 3.16
CA VAL A 32 4.05 -16.57 2.10
C VAL A 32 4.19 -15.44 1.08
N TYR A 33 3.08 -14.79 0.73
CA TYR A 33 3.04 -13.83 -0.37
C TYR A 33 2.85 -12.38 0.08
N GLY A 34 2.69 -12.08 1.36
CA GLY A 34 2.44 -10.72 1.84
C GLY A 34 0.97 -10.29 1.73
N LYS A 35 0.71 -9.03 2.10
CA LYS A 35 -0.63 -8.41 2.17
C LYS A 35 -0.87 -7.51 0.96
N THR A 36 -2.10 -7.02 0.77
CA THR A 36 -2.46 -6.19 -0.40
C THR A 36 -1.48 -5.05 -0.66
N SER A 37 -1.13 -4.25 0.35
CA SER A 37 -0.16 -3.15 0.19
C SER A 37 1.24 -3.56 -0.28
N ASP A 38 1.67 -4.81 -0.07
CA ASP A 38 2.95 -5.31 -0.58
C ASP A 38 2.94 -5.52 -2.09
N HIS A 39 1.75 -5.70 -2.67
CA HIS A 39 1.54 -5.88 -4.11
C HIS A 39 1.07 -4.61 -4.81
N VAL A 40 0.79 -3.52 -4.10
CA VAL A 40 0.34 -2.27 -4.72
C VAL A 40 1.55 -1.39 -5.03
N LEU A 41 1.85 -1.20 -6.32
CA LEU A 41 2.95 -0.36 -6.80
C LEU A 41 2.58 1.13 -6.84
N GLY A 42 1.29 1.43 -6.95
CA GLY A 42 0.75 2.77 -7.03
C GLY A 42 -0.76 2.78 -7.25
N VAL A 43 -1.41 3.91 -6.97
CA VAL A 43 -2.84 4.09 -7.21
C VAL A 43 -3.12 5.43 -7.90
N ARG A 44 -4.24 5.47 -8.65
CA ARG A 44 -4.89 6.70 -9.09
C ARG A 44 -6.13 6.92 -8.23
N ALA A 45 -6.20 8.07 -7.57
CA ALA A 45 -7.29 8.39 -6.67
C ALA A 45 -7.83 9.81 -6.93
N VAL A 46 -9.11 10.01 -6.67
CA VAL A 46 -9.77 11.32 -6.72
C VAL A 46 -9.81 11.89 -5.31
N LEU A 47 -9.23 13.08 -5.13
CA LEU A 47 -9.21 13.81 -3.87
C LEU A 47 -10.54 14.51 -3.59
N LEU A 48 -10.74 14.92 -2.34
CA LEU A 48 -11.79 15.88 -1.98
C LEU A 48 -11.53 17.20 -2.74
N GLY A 49 -12.41 17.51 -3.69
CA GLY A 49 -12.23 18.61 -4.64
C GLY A 49 -12.17 18.17 -6.11
N GLY A 50 -12.08 16.86 -6.37
CA GLY A 50 -12.12 16.29 -7.73
C GLY A 50 -10.75 16.21 -8.43
N GLU A 51 -9.69 16.71 -7.79
CA GLU A 51 -8.32 16.60 -8.31
C GLU A 51 -7.85 15.14 -8.32
N LEU A 52 -7.07 14.78 -9.34
CA LEU A 52 -6.46 13.46 -9.45
C LEU A 52 -5.12 13.41 -8.72
N LEU A 53 -4.93 12.38 -7.90
CA LEU A 53 -3.68 12.02 -7.26
C LEU A 53 -3.18 10.70 -7.84
N GLU A 54 -1.94 10.71 -8.33
CA GLU A 54 -1.24 9.49 -8.72
C GLU A 54 -0.10 9.25 -7.72
N THR A 55 -0.06 8.05 -7.13
CA THR A 55 0.97 7.65 -6.17
C THR A 55 1.83 6.54 -6.73
N ARG A 56 3.09 6.50 -6.29
CA ARG A 56 4.03 5.42 -6.49
C ARG A 56 5.23 5.61 -5.57
N ALA A 57 5.98 4.54 -5.34
CA ALA A 57 7.30 4.66 -4.75
C ALA A 57 8.24 5.50 -5.63
N MET A 58 8.99 6.40 -5.00
CA MET A 58 9.97 7.27 -5.67
C MET A 58 11.12 7.64 -4.74
N GLY A 59 12.19 8.22 -5.28
CA GLY A 59 13.27 8.76 -4.47
C GLY A 59 12.79 9.93 -3.60
N SER A 60 13.23 9.99 -2.34
CA SER A 60 12.80 11.02 -1.39
C SER A 60 13.07 12.44 -1.89
N ALA A 61 14.14 12.65 -2.66
CA ALA A 61 14.43 13.95 -3.26
C ALA A 61 13.37 14.41 -4.29
N LEU A 62 12.79 13.47 -5.05
CA LEU A 62 11.69 13.80 -5.97
C LEU A 62 10.43 14.16 -5.20
N ALA A 63 10.11 13.40 -4.14
CA ALA A 63 8.99 13.71 -3.25
C ALA A 63 9.14 15.08 -2.57
N GLU A 64 10.35 15.47 -2.18
CA GLU A 64 10.65 16.80 -1.64
C GLU A 64 10.48 17.93 -2.67
N THR A 65 10.69 17.65 -3.96
CA THR A 65 10.39 18.60 -5.04
C THR A 65 8.90 18.78 -5.23
N ILE A 66 8.13 17.69 -5.33
CA ILE A 66 6.67 17.72 -5.44
C ILE A 66 6.04 18.44 -4.25
N ALA A 67 6.57 18.21 -3.04
CA ALA A 67 6.12 18.87 -1.81
C ALA A 67 6.25 20.40 -1.80
N LYS A 68 7.02 20.99 -2.73
CA LYS A 68 7.19 22.45 -2.87
C LYS A 68 6.21 23.07 -3.86
N GLU A 69 5.48 22.26 -4.61
CA GLU A 69 4.48 22.75 -5.55
C GLU A 69 3.30 23.38 -4.80
N ASP A 70 2.83 24.54 -5.27
CA ASP A 70 1.64 25.19 -4.72
C ASP A 70 0.36 24.55 -5.30
N SER A 71 0.12 23.29 -4.93
CA SER A 71 -1.02 22.48 -5.37
C SER A 71 -1.58 21.65 -4.21
N ALA A 72 -2.78 21.08 -4.35
CA ALA A 72 -3.31 20.20 -3.29
C ALA A 72 -2.43 18.95 -3.12
N VAL A 73 -1.95 18.39 -4.23
CA VAL A 73 -0.99 17.28 -4.25
C VAL A 73 0.30 17.67 -3.51
N GLY A 74 0.88 18.83 -3.82
CA GLY A 74 2.09 19.33 -3.15
C GLY A 74 1.89 19.46 -1.64
N ARG A 75 0.76 20.01 -1.19
CA ARG A 75 0.40 20.10 0.24
C ARG A 75 0.28 18.73 0.92
N ILE A 76 -0.29 17.73 0.24
CA ILE A 76 -0.39 16.36 0.76
C ILE A 76 1.01 15.75 0.93
N TYR A 77 1.84 15.83 -0.11
CA TYR A 77 3.22 15.34 -0.05
C TYR A 77 3.99 16.04 1.07
N GLN A 78 3.91 17.36 1.18
CA GLN A 78 4.55 18.14 2.24
C GLN A 78 4.11 17.70 3.63
N THR A 79 2.81 17.47 3.82
CA THR A 79 2.26 17.07 5.11
C THR A 79 2.78 15.69 5.52
N VAL A 80 2.63 14.70 4.63
CA VAL A 80 3.03 13.32 4.93
C VAL A 80 4.55 13.22 5.12
N LEU A 81 5.33 13.84 4.23
CA LEU A 81 6.78 13.84 4.26
C LEU A 81 7.30 14.50 5.54
N SER A 82 6.84 15.70 5.87
CA SER A 82 7.30 16.42 7.06
C SER A 82 6.95 15.68 8.35
N ARG A 83 5.74 15.15 8.47
CA ARG A 83 5.30 14.40 9.66
C ARG A 83 6.06 13.08 9.83
N CYS A 84 6.15 12.27 8.77
CA CYS A 84 6.81 10.97 8.84
C CYS A 84 8.32 11.10 9.04
N LYS A 85 8.94 12.15 8.48
CA LYS A 85 10.38 12.43 8.68
C LYS A 85 10.66 12.94 10.09
N ALA A 86 9.87 13.91 10.58
CA ALA A 86 10.05 14.48 11.92
C ALA A 86 9.77 13.47 13.04
N GLN A 87 8.79 12.58 12.85
CA GLN A 87 8.37 11.60 13.85
C GLN A 87 8.94 10.19 13.60
N ARG A 88 9.95 10.05 12.70
CA ARG A 88 10.44 8.74 12.27
C ARG A 88 10.79 7.82 13.43
N GLN A 89 11.54 8.32 14.40
CA GLN A 89 11.93 7.52 15.57
C GLN A 89 10.71 7.05 16.38
N LEU A 90 9.77 7.95 16.65
CA LEU A 90 8.54 7.62 17.37
C LEU A 90 7.70 6.58 16.59
N ILE A 91 7.62 6.70 15.28
CA ILE A 91 6.92 5.74 14.42
C ILE A 91 7.58 4.36 14.55
N LEU A 92 8.92 4.28 14.46
CA LEU A 92 9.65 3.02 14.59
C LEU A 92 9.50 2.37 15.98
N GLU A 93 9.41 3.19 17.03
CA GLU A 93 9.27 2.72 18.41
C GLU A 93 7.84 2.29 18.75
N LYS A 94 6.83 2.99 18.22
CA LYS A 94 5.42 2.77 18.59
C LYS A 94 4.67 1.82 17.67
N PHE A 95 5.00 1.78 16.38
CA PHE A 95 4.33 0.87 15.46
C PHE A 95 4.91 -0.54 15.66
N PRO A 96 4.10 -1.51 16.13
CA PRO A 96 4.57 -2.87 16.30
C PRO A 96 4.99 -3.47 14.96
N LYS A 97 6.01 -4.34 14.98
CA LYS A 97 6.40 -5.16 13.82
C LYS A 97 5.34 -6.25 13.63
N LEU A 98 4.21 -5.88 13.03
CA LEU A 98 3.12 -6.80 12.76
C LEU A 98 3.21 -7.32 11.34
N ASN A 99 3.06 -8.63 11.20
CA ASN A 99 2.86 -9.28 9.90
C ASN A 99 1.42 -9.08 9.37
N ARG A 100 0.55 -8.44 10.16
CA ARG A 100 -0.84 -8.14 9.83
C ARG A 100 -1.24 -6.83 10.48
N PHE A 101 -1.42 -5.78 9.67
CA PHE A 101 -1.86 -4.48 10.18
C PHE A 101 -3.36 -4.53 10.50
N LEU A 102 -3.75 -3.91 11.62
CA LEU A 102 -5.10 -3.39 11.75
C LEU A 102 -5.19 -2.14 10.87
N THR A 103 -6.33 -1.95 10.24
CA THR A 103 -6.65 -0.83 9.36
C THR A 103 -6.22 0.53 9.95
N GLY A 104 -5.83 1.45 9.08
CA GLY A 104 -5.21 2.73 9.44
C GLY A 104 -4.08 3.12 8.50
N TYR A 105 -3.41 4.23 8.79
CA TYR A 105 -2.36 4.78 7.93
C TYR A 105 -1.01 4.11 8.19
N ASP A 106 -0.40 3.53 7.16
CA ASP A 106 0.91 2.86 7.26
C ASP A 106 2.07 3.87 7.26
N LEU A 107 2.19 4.64 8.34
CA LEU A 107 3.23 5.66 8.51
C LEU A 107 4.65 5.06 8.51
N ARG A 108 4.77 3.79 8.90
CA ARG A 108 6.04 3.07 9.00
C ARG A 108 6.67 2.86 7.62
N HIS A 109 5.86 2.51 6.62
CA HIS A 109 6.36 2.16 5.28
C HIS A 109 6.34 3.32 4.29
N VAL A 110 5.84 4.50 4.67
CA VAL A 110 5.98 5.74 3.87
C VAL A 110 7.43 6.00 3.47
N PHE A 111 8.38 5.72 4.36
CA PHE A 111 9.80 5.78 4.06
C PHE A 111 10.46 4.40 4.18
N SER A 112 11.38 4.14 3.25
CA SER A 112 12.34 3.03 3.38
C SER A 112 13.20 3.19 4.65
N ASP A 113 13.82 2.11 5.09
CA ASP A 113 14.63 2.09 6.32
C ASP A 113 15.85 3.01 6.21
N ASP A 114 16.41 3.14 5.00
CA ASP A 114 17.50 4.07 4.69
C ASP A 114 17.02 5.49 4.32
N MET A 115 15.71 5.76 4.40
CA MET A 115 15.06 7.03 4.08
C MET A 115 15.27 7.54 2.65
N LYS A 116 15.79 6.72 1.73
CA LYS A 116 16.05 7.12 0.33
C LYS A 116 14.82 7.05 -0.56
N HIS A 117 13.82 6.27 -0.19
CA HIS A 117 12.58 6.13 -0.93
C HIS A 117 11.39 6.60 -0.09
N PHE A 118 10.46 7.26 -0.77
CA PHE A 118 9.19 7.71 -0.25
C PHE A 118 8.06 7.10 -1.08
N ASP A 119 7.03 6.61 -0.41
CA ASP A 119 5.85 6.02 -1.05
C ASP A 119 4.56 6.50 -0.38
N LEU A 120 3.88 7.44 -1.05
CA LEU A 120 2.59 7.97 -0.59
C LEU A 120 1.47 6.93 -0.64
N THR A 121 1.62 5.90 -1.49
CA THR A 121 0.63 4.82 -1.65
C THR A 121 0.34 4.14 -0.31
N ARG A 122 1.35 4.04 0.55
CA ARG A 122 1.26 3.43 1.88
C ARG A 122 0.26 4.13 2.81
N ILE A 123 0.00 5.43 2.60
CA ILE A 123 -1.02 6.16 3.36
C ILE A 123 -2.44 5.80 2.90
N LEU A 124 -2.62 5.53 1.60
CA LEU A 124 -3.93 5.20 1.03
C LEU A 124 -4.30 3.74 1.27
N THR A 125 -3.33 2.84 1.26
CA THR A 125 -3.53 1.43 1.64
C THR A 125 -3.86 1.35 3.13
N GLY A 126 -5.06 0.88 3.48
CA GLY A 126 -5.53 0.83 4.87
C GLY A 126 -6.30 2.09 5.34
N SER A 127 -6.48 3.09 4.46
CA SER A 127 -7.17 4.35 4.81
C SER A 127 -8.69 4.23 5.01
N GLU A 128 -9.29 3.08 4.72
CA GLU A 128 -10.74 2.84 4.78
C GLU A 128 -11.57 3.85 3.95
N GLY A 129 -10.97 4.43 2.89
CA GLY A 129 -11.64 5.40 2.03
C GLY A 129 -11.82 6.79 2.64
N THR A 130 -11.15 7.09 3.76
CA THR A 130 -11.28 8.37 4.46
C THR A 130 -10.51 9.52 3.80
N LEU A 131 -9.54 9.22 2.93
CA LEU A 131 -8.62 10.22 2.37
C LEU A 131 -8.87 10.55 0.89
N ALA A 132 -9.26 9.54 0.09
CA ALA A 132 -9.49 9.69 -1.34
C ALA A 132 -10.31 8.52 -1.90
N PHE A 133 -10.91 8.73 -3.08
CA PHE A 133 -11.58 7.66 -3.83
C PHE A 133 -10.62 6.99 -4.79
N ILE A 134 -10.23 5.75 -4.51
CA ILE A 134 -9.35 4.97 -5.40
C ILE A 134 -10.13 4.55 -6.65
N THR A 135 -9.58 4.85 -7.82
CA THR A 135 -10.20 4.58 -9.13
C THR A 135 -9.44 3.52 -9.91
N GLU A 136 -8.12 3.52 -9.84
CA GLU A 136 -7.25 2.55 -10.53
C GLU A 136 -6.08 2.18 -9.62
N ALA A 137 -5.50 0.99 -9.82
CA ALA A 137 -4.34 0.51 -9.09
C ALA A 137 -3.38 -0.22 -10.02
N THR A 138 -2.08 0.02 -9.84
CA THR A 138 -1.01 -0.74 -10.49
C THR A 138 -0.51 -1.77 -9.48
N LEU A 139 -0.54 -3.05 -9.87
CA LEU A 139 -0.23 -4.17 -8.98
C LEU A 139 0.99 -4.93 -9.49
N ASP A 140 1.81 -5.42 -8.56
CA ASP A 140 2.77 -6.48 -8.82
C ASP A 140 2.03 -7.83 -8.84
N ILE A 141 2.37 -8.69 -9.80
CA ILE A 141 1.69 -9.97 -10.02
C ILE A 141 2.70 -11.11 -9.94
N THR A 142 2.34 -12.15 -9.20
CA THR A 142 3.22 -13.30 -8.97
C THR A 142 3.04 -14.34 -10.08
N PRO A 143 4.12 -14.94 -10.62
CA PRO A 143 4.00 -16.07 -11.53
C PRO A 143 3.31 -17.25 -10.83
N ILE A 144 2.42 -17.96 -11.52
CA ILE A 144 1.81 -19.17 -10.94
C ILE A 144 2.91 -20.23 -10.71
N PRO A 145 3.03 -20.79 -9.48
CA PRO A 145 3.94 -21.89 -9.21
C PRO A 145 3.65 -23.06 -10.14
N LYS A 146 4.70 -23.69 -10.68
CA LYS A 146 4.52 -24.99 -11.37
C LYS A 146 3.89 -25.97 -10.38
N PRO A 147 2.94 -26.83 -10.80
CA PRO A 147 2.23 -27.71 -9.88
C PRO A 147 3.24 -28.52 -9.06
N ALA A 148 3.30 -28.23 -7.76
CA ALA A 148 3.90 -29.12 -6.79
C ALA A 148 2.91 -30.24 -6.55
N GLN A 149 3.36 -31.49 -6.60
CA GLN A 149 2.55 -32.64 -6.17
C GLN A 149 2.18 -32.44 -4.70
N PHE A 150 0.93 -32.07 -4.45
CA PHE A 150 0.35 -32.18 -3.12
C PHE A 150 -0.02 -33.66 -2.93
N SER A 151 0.71 -34.37 -2.09
CA SER A 151 0.23 -35.65 -1.55
C SER A 151 -0.87 -35.33 -0.53
N GLU A 152 -2.10 -35.70 -0.86
CA GLU A 152 -3.21 -35.73 0.10
C GLU A 152 -2.83 -36.67 1.25
N CYS A 153 -2.74 -36.16 2.47
CA CYS A 153 -2.94 -37.01 3.64
C CYS A 153 -4.44 -37.20 3.79
N GLU A 154 -4.93 -38.35 3.33
CA GLU A 154 -6.26 -38.85 3.73
C GLU A 154 -6.28 -38.99 5.26
N VAL A 155 -7.34 -38.48 5.88
CA VAL A 155 -7.64 -38.64 7.32
C VAL A 155 -8.46 -39.91 7.52
#